data_AF-A0A518CWL8-F1
#
_entry.id   AF-A0A518CWL8-F1
#
_cell.length_a   1.000
_cell.length_b   1.000
_cell.length_c   1.000
_cell.angle_alpha   90.00
_cell.angle_beta   90.00
_cell.angle_gamma   90.00
#
_symmetry.space_group_name_H-M   'P 1'
#
loop_
_entity.id
_entity.type
_entity.pdbx_description
1 polymer ?
#
loop_
_entity_poly.entity_id
_entity_poly.type
_entity_poly.pdbx_seq_one_letter_code
_entity_poly.pdbx_strand_id
1 'polypeptide(L)'
;MDLTATTGGRRLLFTGLYFCEGAPIGFLWWALPSVLRSRGVDTAVIGALLGWLVLPWALKWVWAPLVDRVRTQRFGLRAWITAAQLGMAASLVPLLLVDPLEDFDRLATALVFHAVFASTQDAAIDALMIRVTPAGSADA
;
A
#
# COMPACT_ATOMS: atom_id res chain seq x y z
N MET A 1 -7.90 14.15 18.35
CA MET A 1 -8.06 15.27 17.38
C MET A 1 -8.66 14.70 16.11
N ASP A 2 -9.89 15.09 15.74
CA ASP A 2 -10.54 14.55 14.55
C ASP A 2 -10.16 15.35 13.30
N LEU A 3 -9.16 14.85 12.56
CA LEU A 3 -8.69 15.48 11.33
C LEU A 3 -9.71 15.38 10.18
N THR A 4 -10.77 14.58 10.31
CA THR A 4 -11.79 14.46 9.25
C THR A 4 -12.85 15.56 9.31
N ALA A 5 -12.92 16.32 10.42
CA ALA A 5 -13.96 17.31 10.67
C ALA A 5 -13.78 18.63 9.88
N THR A 6 -12.55 18.97 9.47
CA THR A 6 -12.26 20.24 8.78
C THR A 6 -11.61 20.01 7.41
N THR A 7 -11.78 20.95 6.48
CA THR A 7 -11.13 20.88 5.16
C THR A 7 -9.61 20.87 5.28
N GLY A 8 -9.03 21.69 6.16
CA GLY A 8 -7.58 21.71 6.42
C GLY A 8 -7.08 20.40 7.04
N GLY A 9 -7.83 19.84 8.00
CA GLY A 9 -7.52 18.55 8.61
C GLY A 9 -7.55 17.40 7.62
N ARG A 10 -8.55 17.36 6.72
CA ARG A 10 -8.66 16.33 5.67
C ARG A 10 -7.48 16.41 4.72
N ARG A 11 -7.12 17.61 4.25
CA ARG A 11 -5.95 17.81 3.38
C ARG A 11 -4.68 17.30 4.04
N LEU A 12 -4.41 17.70 5.29
CA LEU A 12 -3.25 17.25 6.04
C LEU A 12 -3.22 15.73 6.21
N LEU A 13 -4.37 15.12 6.56
CA LEU A 13 -4.49 13.67 6.74
C LEU A 13 -4.18 12.92 5.45
N PHE A 14 -4.84 13.26 4.34
CA PHE A 14 -4.62 12.55 3.07
C PHE A 14 -3.24 12.81 2.48
N THR A 15 -2.71 14.03 2.59
CA THR A 15 -1.32 14.30 2.21
C THR A 15 -0.36 13.41 3.00
N GLY A 16 -0.53 13.30 4.31
CA GLY A 16 0.31 12.43 5.14
C GLY A 16 0.19 10.95 4.77
N LEU A 17 -1.04 10.47 4.55
CA LEU A 17 -1.30 9.08 4.17
C LEU A 17 -0.68 8.74 2.81
N TYR A 18 -0.96 9.53 1.77
CA TYR A 18 -0.40 9.30 0.43
C TYR A 18 1.11 9.54 0.36
N PHE A 19 1.66 10.44 1.19
CA PHE A 19 3.10 10.60 1.29
C PHE A 19 3.77 9.34 1.88
N CYS A 20 3.22 8.81 2.97
CA CYS A 20 3.69 7.57 3.58
C CYS A 20 3.54 6.36 2.65
N GLU A 21 2.51 6.33 1.81
CA GLU A 21 2.30 5.29 0.80
C GLU A 21 3.27 5.41 -0.39
N GLY A 22 3.53 6.65 -0.83
CA GLY A 22 4.38 6.93 -1.98
C GLY A 22 5.85 6.58 -1.76
N ALA A 23 6.36 6.67 -0.53
CA ALA A 23 7.76 6.36 -0.24
C ALA A 23 8.12 4.87 -0.47
N PRO A 24 7.40 3.88 0.08
CA PRO A 24 7.57 2.46 -0.24
C PRO A 24 7.40 2.16 -1.73
N ILE A 25 6.39 2.74 -2.38
CA ILE A 25 6.15 2.59 -3.82
C ILE A 25 7.37 3.07 -4.62
N GLY A 26 7.89 4.26 -4.31
CA GLY A 26 9.08 4.79 -4.96
C GLY A 26 10.31 3.90 -4.79
N PHE A 27 10.49 3.30 -3.61
CA PHE A 27 11.56 2.32 -3.38
C PHE A 27 11.41 1.09 -4.28
N LEU A 28 10.20 0.51 -4.36
CA LEU A 28 9.93 -0.69 -5.16
C LEU A 28 10.11 -0.47 -6.66
N TRP A 29 9.75 0.71 -7.18
CA TRP A 29 9.87 1.00 -8.61
C TRP A 29 11.27 1.41 -9.04
N TRP A 30 12.04 2.06 -8.18
CA TRP A 30 13.31 2.69 -8.58
C TRP A 30 14.52 2.09 -7.87
N ALA A 31 14.52 2.11 -6.54
CA ALA A 31 15.70 1.74 -5.76
C ALA A 31 15.95 0.23 -5.77
N LEU A 32 14.92 -0.58 -5.51
CA LEU A 32 15.05 -2.04 -5.46
C LEU A 32 15.53 -2.63 -6.81
N PRO A 33 14.91 -2.30 -7.96
CA PRO A 33 15.38 -2.79 -9.27
C PRO A 33 16.82 -2.38 -9.58
N SER A 34 17.19 -1.14 -9.23
CA SER A 34 18.56 -0.64 -9.41
C SER A 34 19.58 -1.43 -8.59
N VAL A 35 19.27 -1.72 -7.32
CA VAL A 35 20.13 -2.51 -6.43
C VAL A 35 20.21 -3.97 -6.89
N LEU A 36 19.09 -4.59 -7.29
CA LEU A 36 19.10 -5.96 -7.79
C LEU A 36 19.91 -6.06 -9.09
N ARG A 37 19.77 -5.07 -9.97
CA ARG A 37 20.50 -5.04 -11.24
C ARG A 37 22.00 -4.85 -11.02
N SER A 38 22.41 -3.99 -10.09
CA SER A 38 23.85 -3.78 -9.77
C SER A 38 24.49 -5.02 -9.13
N ARG A 39 23.69 -5.86 -8.48
CA ARG A 39 24.11 -7.16 -7.94
C ARG A 39 24.04 -8.31 -8.95
N GLY A 40 23.75 -8.02 -10.23
CA GLY A 40 23.81 -9.00 -11.32
C GLY A 40 22.53 -9.80 -11.56
N VAL A 41 21.41 -9.45 -10.90
CA VAL A 41 20.11 -10.09 -11.19
C VAL A 41 19.67 -9.77 -12.62
N ASP A 42 19.12 -10.78 -13.30
CA ASP A 42 18.63 -10.65 -14.67
C ASP A 42 17.42 -9.70 -14.73
N THR A 43 17.39 -8.84 -15.74
CA THR A 43 16.31 -7.90 -16.01
C THR A 43 14.97 -8.62 -16.19
N ALA A 44 14.96 -9.82 -16.78
CA ALA A 44 13.74 -10.63 -16.93
C ALA A 44 13.14 -11.02 -15.56
N VAL A 45 14.00 -11.39 -14.60
CA VAL A 45 13.59 -11.75 -13.23
C VAL A 45 13.08 -10.53 -12.47
N ILE A 46 13.78 -9.39 -12.58
CA ILE A 46 13.34 -8.12 -11.98
C ILE A 46 11.97 -7.71 -12.56
N GLY A 47 11.79 -7.81 -13.88
CA GLY A 47 10.52 -7.52 -14.54
C GLY A 47 9.38 -8.42 -14.05
N ALA A 48 9.64 -9.72 -13.88
CA ALA A 48 8.67 -10.65 -13.31
C ALA A 48 8.29 -10.27 -11.87
N LEU A 49 9.27 -9.94 -11.02
CA LEU A 49 9.03 -9.48 -9.65
C LEU A 49 8.13 -8.24 -9.65
N LEU A 50 8.46 -7.21 -10.43
CA LEU A 50 7.66 -5.98 -10.51
C LEU A 50 6.22 -6.26 -11.01
N GLY A 51 6.07 -7.18 -11.97
CA GLY A 51 4.76 -7.64 -12.44
C GLY A 51 3.93 -8.30 -11.33
N TRP A 52 4.55 -9.15 -10.51
CA TRP A 52 3.89 -9.72 -9.33
C TRP A 52 3.54 -8.66 -8.28
N LEU A 53 4.41 -7.67 -8.09
CA LEU A 53 4.15 -6.59 -7.14
C LEU A 53 3.00 -5.69 -7.57
N VAL A 54 2.80 -5.42 -8.86
CA VAL A 54 1.67 -4.57 -9.30
C VAL A 54 0.32 -5.31 -9.27
N LEU A 55 0.35 -6.64 -9.25
CA LEU A 55 -0.82 -7.49 -9.38
C LEU A 55 -1.90 -7.23 -8.31
N PRO A 56 -1.58 -7.06 -7.01
CA PRO A 56 -2.56 -6.69 -5.99
C PRO A 56 -3.28 -5.37 -6.27
N TRP A 57 -2.60 -4.37 -6.81
CA TRP A 57 -3.23 -3.10 -7.21
C TRP A 57 -4.13 -3.26 -8.44
N ALA A 58 -3.73 -4.06 -9.43
CA ALA A 58 -4.56 -4.37 -10.58
C ALA A 58 -5.86 -5.11 -10.18
N LEU A 59 -5.82 -5.85 -9.06
CA LEU A 59 -6.96 -6.55 -8.48
C LEU A 59 -7.71 -5.72 -7.42
N LYS A 60 -7.56 -4.38 -7.39
CA LYS A 60 -8.30 -3.48 -6.47
C LYS A 60 -9.82 -3.68 -6.48
N TRP A 61 -10.38 -4.09 -7.61
CA TRP A 61 -11.80 -4.42 -7.74
C TRP A 61 -12.24 -5.62 -6.88
N VAL A 62 -11.30 -6.45 -6.39
CA VAL A 62 -11.54 -7.50 -5.39
C VAL A 62 -11.49 -6.93 -3.97
N TRP A 63 -10.51 -6.07 -3.69
CA TRP A 63 -10.31 -5.47 -2.36
C TRP A 63 -11.44 -4.53 -1.98
N ALA A 64 -11.96 -3.73 -2.91
CA ALA A 64 -13.02 -2.77 -2.62
C ALA A 64 -14.30 -3.44 -2.06
N PRO A 65 -14.90 -4.46 -2.72
CA PRO A 65 -16.02 -5.22 -2.14
C PRO A 65 -15.70 -5.90 -0.82
N LEU A 66 -14.47 -6.40 -0.65
CA LEU A 66 -14.05 -7.06 0.59
C LEU A 66 -14.06 -6.08 1.76
N VAL A 67 -13.42 -4.92 1.60
CA VAL A 67 -13.37 -3.85 2.60
C VAL A 67 -14.79 -3.36 2.92
N ASP A 68 -15.64 -3.20 1.91
CA ASP A 68 -17.01 -2.72 2.11
C ASP A 68 -17.91 -3.75 2.80
N ARG A 69 -17.80 -5.05 2.47
CA ARG A 69 -18.65 -6.11 3.07
C ARG A 69 -18.25 -6.50 4.48
N VAL A 70 -16.96 -6.47 4.79
CA VAL A 70 -16.44 -6.87 6.12
C VAL A 70 -16.48 -5.68 7.10
N ARG A 71 -16.92 -4.51 6.63
CA ARG A 71 -17.11 -3.34 7.48
C ARG A 71 -18.26 -3.56 8.48
N THR A 72 -17.95 -3.42 9.76
CA THR A 72 -18.94 -3.47 10.85
C THR A 72 -19.01 -2.14 11.59
N GLN A 73 -19.97 -1.98 12.51
CA GLN A 73 -20.07 -0.78 13.36
C GLN A 73 -18.79 -0.51 14.16
N ARG A 74 -18.03 -1.56 14.51
CA ARG A 74 -16.76 -1.45 15.25
C ARG A 74 -15.54 -1.48 14.33
N PHE A 75 -15.62 -2.14 13.17
CA PHE A 75 -14.55 -2.24 12.19
C PHE A 75 -14.84 -1.39 10.96
N GLY A 76 -14.61 -0.09 11.11
CA GLY A 76 -14.77 0.90 10.04
C GLY A 76 -13.55 1.02 9.12
N LEU A 77 -13.59 1.96 8.17
CA LEU A 77 -12.48 2.21 7.23
C LEU A 77 -11.16 2.56 7.92
N ARG A 78 -11.21 3.30 9.04
CA ARG A 78 -10.01 3.62 9.83
C ARG A 78 -9.35 2.37 10.40
N ALA A 79 -10.14 1.40 10.84
CA ALA A 79 -9.63 0.13 11.37
C ALA A 79 -8.99 -0.72 10.27
N TRP A 80 -9.57 -0.72 9.06
CA TRP A 80 -8.96 -1.32 7.87
C TRP A 80 -7.60 -0.70 7.52
N ILE A 81 -7.52 0.64 7.49
CA ILE A 81 -6.27 1.36 7.24
C ILE A 81 -5.20 1.00 8.28
N THR A 82 -5.56 0.97 9.56
CA THR A 82 -4.63 0.61 10.64
C THR A 82 -4.23 -0.87 10.57
N ALA A 83 -5.15 -1.79 10.30
CA ALA A 83 -4.85 -3.21 10.17
C ALA A 83 -3.90 -3.47 9.00
N ALA A 84 -4.13 -2.83 7.85
CA ALA A 84 -3.24 -2.92 6.70
C ALA A 84 -1.86 -2.30 6.98
N GLN A 85 -1.80 -1.16 7.70
CA GLN A 85 -0.53 -0.56 8.16
C GLN A 85 0.28 -1.54 9.02
N LEU A 86 -0.38 -2.23 9.96
CA LEU A 86 0.27 -3.22 10.82
C LEU A 86 0.73 -4.45 10.01
N GLY A 87 -0.08 -4.90 9.05
CA GLY A 87 0.29 -5.97 8.12
C GLY A 87 1.53 -5.63 7.30
N MET A 88 1.59 -4.41 6.76
CA MET A 88 2.77 -3.89 6.07
C MET A 88 4.00 -3.85 6.97
N ALA A 89 3.87 -3.34 8.21
CA ALA A 89 4.99 -3.31 9.15
C ALA A 89 5.49 -4.71 9.49
N ALA A 90 4.57 -5.65 9.72
CA ALA A 90 4.91 -7.05 10.01
C ALA A 90 5.60 -7.74 8.82
N SER A 91 5.17 -7.45 7.59
CA SER A 91 5.76 -8.07 6.39
C SER A 91 7.17 -7.55 6.08
N LEU A 92 7.59 -6.41 6.64
CA LEU A 92 8.95 -5.90 6.52
C LEU A 92 9.93 -6.59 7.47
N VAL A 93 9.47 -7.16 8.59
CA VAL A 93 10.35 -7.80 9.59
C VAL A 93 11.15 -8.97 8.98
N PRO A 94 10.55 -9.90 8.21
CA PRO A 94 11.31 -10.97 7.55
C PRO A 94 12.36 -10.45 6.56
N LEU A 95 12.11 -9.32 5.89
CA LEU A 95 13.03 -8.76 4.90
C LEU A 95 14.34 -8.26 5.52
N LEU A 96 14.38 -8.00 6.84
CA LEU A 96 15.60 -7.63 7.56
C LEU A 96 16.61 -8.79 7.64
N LEU A 97 16.14 -10.03 7.46
CA LEU A 97 16.92 -11.25 7.63
C LEU A 97 17.20 -11.98 6.30
N VAL A 98 16.71 -11.45 5.18
CA VAL A 98 16.84 -12.06 3.86
C VAL A 98 17.92 -11.34 3.06
N ASP A 99 18.96 -12.07 2.64
CA ASP A 99 19.85 -11.58 1.58
C ASP A 99 19.16 -11.77 0.22
N PRO A 100 18.93 -10.68 -0.56
CA PRO A 100 18.34 -10.74 -1.88
C PRO A 100 19.01 -11.71 -2.87
N LEU A 101 20.30 -12.02 -2.65
CA LEU A 101 21.09 -12.88 -3.54
C LEU A 101 21.06 -14.35 -3.14
N GLU A 102 20.85 -14.64 -1.86
CA GLU A 102 20.81 -16.03 -1.37
C GLU A 102 19.41 -16.63 -1.47
N ASP A 103 18.37 -15.81 -1.31
CA ASP A 103 16.99 -16.32 -1.21
C ASP A 103 15.96 -15.39 -1.87
N PHE A 104 16.10 -15.26 -3.20
CA PHE A 104 15.26 -14.38 -4.01
C PHE A 104 13.77 -14.72 -3.93
N ASP A 105 13.42 -16.00 -3.85
CA ASP A 105 12.02 -16.44 -3.78
C ASP A 105 11.34 -16.00 -2.48
N ARG A 106 12.07 -16.05 -1.35
CA ARG A 106 11.58 -15.52 -0.07
C ARG A 106 11.44 -14.01 -0.10
N LEU A 107 12.40 -13.30 -0.70
CA LEU A 107 12.32 -11.85 -0.91
C LEU A 107 11.06 -11.51 -1.71
N ALA A 108 10.88 -12.13 -2.86
CA ALA A 108 9.74 -11.90 -3.76
C ALA A 108 8.42 -12.18 -3.05
N THR A 109 8.31 -13.32 -2.35
CA THR A 109 7.09 -13.69 -1.62
C THR A 109 6.75 -12.68 -0.52
N ALA A 110 7.73 -12.24 0.27
CA ALA A 110 7.53 -11.25 1.31
C ALA A 110 7.12 -9.88 0.75
N LEU A 111 7.71 -9.45 -0.37
CA LEU A 111 7.35 -8.21 -1.05
C LEU A 111 5.95 -8.28 -1.67
N VAL A 112 5.55 -9.40 -2.27
CA VAL A 112 4.18 -9.60 -2.78
C VAL A 112 3.17 -9.59 -1.63
N PHE A 113 3.50 -10.23 -0.51
CA PHE A 113 2.66 -10.18 0.69
C PHE A 113 2.52 -8.75 1.24
N HIS A 114 3.60 -7.98 1.25
CA HIS A 114 3.57 -6.55 1.58
C HIS A 114 2.67 -5.76 0.62
N ALA A 115 2.77 -6.02 -0.69
CA ALA A 115 1.95 -5.38 -1.73
C ALA A 115 0.45 -5.64 -1.56
N VAL A 116 0.05 -6.81 -1.05
CA VAL A 116 -1.36 -7.10 -0.73
C VAL A 116 -1.88 -6.16 0.36
N PHE A 117 -1.12 -5.95 1.44
CA PHE A 117 -1.53 -5.01 2.49
C PHE A 117 -1.50 -3.57 2.01
N ALA A 118 -0.50 -3.18 1.23
CA ALA A 118 -0.39 -1.83 0.67
C ALA A 118 -1.59 -1.52 -0.23
N SER A 119 -1.92 -2.39 -1.18
CA SER A 119 -3.10 -2.21 -2.05
C SER A 119 -4.43 -2.24 -1.30
N THR A 120 -4.52 -3.01 -0.21
CA THR A 120 -5.70 -3.01 0.68
C THR A 120 -5.83 -1.69 1.44
N GLN A 121 -4.72 -1.14 1.94
CA GLN A 121 -4.71 0.15 2.62
C GLN A 121 -5.15 1.26 1.67
N ASP A 122 -4.57 1.30 0.48
CA ASP A 122 -4.87 2.25 -0.60
C ASP A 122 -6.37 2.24 -0.93
N ALA A 123 -6.98 1.07 -1.15
CA ALA A 123 -8.43 0.94 -1.35
C ALA A 123 -9.27 1.48 -0.17
N ALA A 124 -8.82 1.27 1.07
CA ALA A 124 -9.51 1.77 2.26
C ALA A 124 -9.36 3.30 2.43
N ILE A 125 -8.22 3.87 2.04
CA ILE A 125 -7.98 5.32 2.00
C ILE A 125 -8.87 5.96 0.93
N ASP A 126 -8.93 5.39 -0.27
CA ASP A 126 -9.78 5.86 -1.37
C ASP A 126 -11.25 5.91 -0.94
N ALA A 127 -11.74 4.84 -0.31
CA ALA A 127 -13.11 4.78 0.23
C ALA A 127 -13.34 5.82 1.34
N LEU A 128 -12.34 6.07 2.20
CA LEU A 128 -12.43 7.08 3.25
C LEU A 128 -12.48 8.48 2.64
N MET A 129 -11.66 8.77 1.63
CA MET A 129 -11.63 10.06 0.92
C MET A 129 -12.99 10.37 0.30
N ILE A 130 -13.56 9.43 -0.46
CA ILE A 130 -14.88 9.60 -1.07
C ILE A 130 -15.93 9.88 0.00
N ARG A 131 -15.91 9.15 1.11
CA ARG A 131 -16.89 9.31 2.20
C ARG A 131 -16.81 10.66 2.91
N VAL A 132 -15.61 11.20 3.09
CA VAL A 132 -15.44 12.47 3.82
C VAL A 132 -15.52 13.70 2.93
N THR A 133 -15.53 13.55 1.60
CA THR A 133 -15.59 14.67 0.65
C THR A 133 -17.06 15.05 0.40
N PRO A 134 -17.48 16.32 0.64
CA PRO A 134 -18.87 16.75 0.44
C PRO A 134 -19.20 16.81 -1.06
N ALA A 135 -20.46 16.50 -1.42
CA ALA A 135 -20.93 16.41 -2.81
C ALA A 135 -20.99 17.75 -3.60
N GLY A 136 -20.32 18.80 -3.15
CA GLY A 136 -20.52 20.16 -3.69
C GLY A 136 -19.39 21.17 -3.45
N SER A 137 -18.12 20.76 -3.37
CA SER A 137 -17.00 21.72 -3.30
C SER A 137 -16.57 22.24 -4.68
N ALA A 138 -17.54 22.60 -5.53
CA ALA A 138 -17.33 23.24 -6.83
C ALA A 138 -17.28 24.78 -6.76
N ASP A 139 -17.29 25.34 -5.55
CA ASP A 139 -17.10 26.79 -5.34
C ASP A 139 -15.63 27.07 -5.07
N ALA A 140 -14.84 27.08 -6.14
CA ALA A 140 -13.54 27.76 -6.24
C ALA A 140 -13.37 28.29 -7.67
#